data_AF-A0A1W1ZT91-F1
#
_entry.id   AF-A0A1W1ZT91-F1
#
_cell.length_a   1.000
_cell.length_b   1.000
_cell.length_c   1.000
_cell.angle_alpha   90.00
_cell.angle_beta   90.00
_cell.angle_gamma   90.00
#
_symmetry.space_group_name_H-M   'P 1'
#
loop_
_entity.id
_entity.type
_entity.pdbx_description
1 polymer ?
#
loop_
_entity_poly.entity_id
_entity_poly.type
_entity_poly.pdbx_seq_one_letter_code
_entity_poly.pdbx_strand_id
1 'polypeptide(L)'
;MISLIQNFSIMNTIKVNLLSALVLFLIMTLIYSCGNDTNAKDLYTETLSDTDSAALLFMLEEEKLARDTYAYLDNLWSLNQFSNIKLSEQSHMNAVENLLKVNNISYTILPSGEFADAGLQTYYNQFTIDGAIDQVHALQVGATIEDLDIVDLQEYIDATSNTELISVFESLQCGSRNHLRSFVNTIDNLGASYTPQFLTEEAYDAILNSSQEQCN
;
A
#
# COMPACT_ATOMS: atom_id res chain seq x y z
N MET A 1 -46.45 -13.20 -58.99
CA MET A 1 -46.20 -14.61 -59.38
C MET A 1 -45.76 -14.61 -60.83
N ILE A 2 -44.52 -15.02 -61.11
CA ILE A 2 -43.94 -15.33 -62.44
C ILE A 2 -43.91 -14.21 -63.52
N SER A 3 -42.71 -13.70 -63.79
CA SER A 3 -42.25 -13.16 -65.08
C SER A 3 -40.74 -13.39 -65.11
N LEU A 4 -40.28 -14.49 -65.72
CA LEU A 4 -39.84 -14.63 -67.11
C LEU A 4 -38.36 -14.28 -67.32
N ILE A 5 -37.63 -15.31 -67.77
CA ILE A 5 -36.21 -15.36 -68.09
C ILE A 5 -35.93 -14.55 -69.36
N GLN A 6 -34.75 -13.93 -69.46
CA GLN A 6 -34.09 -13.76 -70.77
C GLN A 6 -32.57 -13.85 -70.66
N ASN A 7 -32.02 -14.94 -71.23
CA ASN A 7 -30.62 -15.04 -71.64
C ASN A 7 -30.50 -14.55 -73.09
N PHE A 8 -29.45 -13.81 -73.43
CA PHE A 8 -28.88 -13.89 -74.78
C PHE A 8 -27.41 -13.43 -74.81
N SER A 9 -26.52 -14.34 -75.21
CA SER A 9 -25.51 -14.19 -76.28
C SER A 9 -24.45 -13.08 -76.28
N ILE A 10 -23.25 -13.27 -76.86
CA ILE A 10 -22.38 -14.43 -77.12
C ILE A 10 -21.03 -13.87 -77.63
N MET A 11 -19.92 -14.55 -77.31
CA MET A 11 -18.58 -14.49 -77.97
C MET A 11 -17.94 -13.14 -78.36
N ASN A 12 -16.69 -12.98 -77.92
CA ASN A 12 -15.61 -12.80 -78.90
C ASN A 12 -14.34 -13.53 -78.44
N THR A 13 -13.69 -14.27 -79.35
CA THR A 13 -12.53 -15.14 -79.06
C THR A 13 -11.23 -14.56 -79.62
N ILE A 14 -10.14 -14.57 -78.82
CA ILE A 14 -8.77 -14.37 -79.33
C ILE A 14 -7.85 -15.51 -78.83
N LYS A 15 -6.91 -15.89 -79.70
CA LYS A 15 -6.02 -17.07 -79.69
C LYS A 15 -4.66 -16.65 -80.28
N VAL A 16 -3.48 -17.12 -79.85
CA VAL A 16 -3.03 -17.96 -78.71
C VAL A 16 -1.65 -17.43 -78.29
N ASN A 17 -1.09 -17.82 -77.14
CA ASN A 17 0.29 -18.36 -77.15
C ASN A 17 0.64 -19.21 -75.92
N LEU A 18 1.24 -20.39 -76.17
CA LEU A 18 1.85 -21.25 -75.16
C LEU A 18 3.36 -20.96 -75.11
N LEU A 19 3.93 -20.84 -73.91
CA LEU A 19 5.24 -21.45 -73.65
C LEU A 19 5.44 -21.73 -72.15
N SER A 20 5.77 -22.99 -71.85
CA SER A 20 6.42 -23.54 -70.63
C SER A 20 6.42 -22.68 -69.35
N ALA A 21 5.61 -22.98 -68.34
CA ALA A 21 5.69 -24.13 -67.43
C ALA A 21 6.61 -23.93 -66.21
N LEU A 22 5.98 -23.74 -65.05
CA LEU A 22 6.40 -24.39 -63.81
C LEU A 22 5.15 -24.89 -63.09
N VAL A 23 4.88 -26.20 -63.22
CA VAL A 23 3.79 -26.88 -62.51
C VAL A 23 4.44 -27.83 -61.52
N LEU A 24 4.24 -27.62 -60.21
CA LEU A 24 4.26 -28.72 -59.26
C LEU A 24 3.47 -28.43 -57.99
N PHE A 25 2.45 -29.26 -57.76
CA PHE A 25 1.76 -29.58 -56.50
C PHE A 25 1.01 -28.44 -55.74
N LEU A 26 -0.31 -28.57 -55.53
CA LEU A 26 -1.00 -29.38 -54.48
C LEU A 26 -0.84 -28.69 -53.10
N ILE A 27 -1.87 -28.39 -52.28
CA ILE A 27 -3.24 -28.91 -52.12
C ILE A 27 -4.16 -27.80 -51.59
N MET A 28 -5.47 -27.93 -51.81
CA MET A 28 -6.48 -27.15 -51.09
C MET A 28 -6.97 -27.93 -49.84
N THR A 29 -6.57 -27.51 -48.64
CA THR A 29 -7.29 -27.83 -47.39
C THR A 29 -7.17 -26.67 -46.39
N LEU A 30 -8.31 -26.11 -46.01
CA LEU A 30 -8.43 -25.17 -44.90
C LEU A 30 -8.17 -25.91 -43.58
N ILE A 31 -7.20 -25.44 -42.79
CA ILE A 31 -7.16 -25.69 -41.34
C ILE A 31 -6.89 -24.38 -40.61
N TYR A 32 -7.73 -24.08 -39.63
CA TYR A 32 -7.61 -22.93 -38.74
C TYR A 32 -6.39 -23.07 -37.84
N SER A 33 -5.70 -21.95 -37.60
CA SER A 33 -5.17 -21.65 -36.26
C SER A 33 -5.09 -20.13 -36.09
N CYS A 34 -5.77 -19.60 -35.07
CA CYS A 34 -5.74 -18.17 -34.75
C CYS A 34 -4.42 -17.85 -34.03
N GLY A 35 -3.53 -17.12 -34.70
CA GLY A 35 -2.45 -16.39 -34.04
C GLY A 35 -2.98 -15.06 -33.49
N ASN A 36 -3.59 -15.08 -32.32
CA ASN A 36 -3.84 -13.85 -31.56
C ASN A 36 -2.60 -13.54 -30.71
N ASP A 37 -1.66 -12.78 -31.27
CA ASP A 37 -0.58 -12.15 -30.49
C ASP A 37 -1.12 -10.96 -29.67
N THR A 38 -2.16 -11.22 -28.88
CA THR A 38 -2.49 -10.38 -27.74
C THR A 38 -1.51 -10.72 -26.63
N ASN A 39 -0.41 -9.97 -26.54
CA ASN A 39 0.31 -9.79 -25.28
C ASN A 39 -0.58 -8.97 -24.32
N ALA A 40 -1.72 -9.55 -23.95
CA ALA A 40 -2.39 -9.21 -22.72
C ALA A 40 -1.39 -9.58 -21.62
N LYS A 41 -0.80 -8.55 -21.01
CA LYS A 41 -0.12 -8.69 -19.73
C LYS A 41 -1.23 -9.07 -18.76
N ASP A 42 -1.43 -10.38 -18.60
CA ASP A 42 -2.44 -10.96 -17.73
C ASP A 42 -2.20 -10.37 -16.35
N LEU A 43 -3.10 -9.48 -15.93
CA LEU A 43 -2.87 -8.62 -14.79
C LEU A 43 -3.27 -9.43 -13.57
N TYR A 44 -2.39 -10.37 -13.20
CA TYR A 44 -2.42 -11.05 -11.92
C TYR A 44 -2.32 -9.96 -10.84
N THR A 45 -3.47 -9.47 -10.40
CA THR A 45 -3.63 -9.01 -9.03
C THR A 45 -3.29 -10.22 -8.18
N GLU A 46 -2.06 -10.26 -7.67
CA GLU A 46 -1.62 -11.29 -6.75
C GLU A 46 -2.56 -11.24 -5.54
N THR A 47 -3.45 -12.22 -5.45
CA THR A 47 -4.46 -12.25 -4.39
C THR A 47 -3.73 -12.31 -3.05
N LEU A 48 -3.91 -11.28 -2.23
CA LEU A 48 -3.30 -11.20 -0.91
C LEU A 48 -3.55 -12.47 -0.11
N SER A 49 -2.51 -12.90 0.61
CA SER A 49 -2.65 -13.99 1.56
C SER A 49 -3.53 -13.58 2.74
N ASP A 50 -4.02 -14.56 3.51
CA ASP A 50 -4.73 -14.30 4.76
C ASP A 50 -3.84 -13.50 5.75
N THR A 51 -2.52 -13.74 5.72
CA THR A 51 -1.51 -13.01 6.50
C THR A 51 -1.33 -11.56 6.05
N ASP A 52 -1.24 -11.29 4.75
CA ASP A 52 -1.20 -9.93 4.20
C ASP A 52 -2.48 -9.15 4.56
N SER A 53 -3.63 -9.84 4.46
CA SER A 53 -4.93 -9.26 4.78
C SER A 53 -5.06 -8.92 6.27
N ALA A 54 -4.50 -9.76 7.15
CA ALA A 54 -4.43 -9.49 8.58
C ALA A 54 -3.49 -8.33 8.90
N ALA A 55 -2.31 -8.26 8.27
CA ALA A 55 -1.36 -7.16 8.43
C ALA A 55 -1.98 -5.81 8.06
N LEU A 56 -2.67 -5.72 6.91
CA LEU A 56 -3.36 -4.49 6.51
C LEU A 56 -4.49 -4.07 7.47
N LEU A 57 -5.19 -5.02 8.08
CA LEU A 57 -6.23 -4.72 9.07
C LEU A 57 -5.63 -4.24 10.39
N PHE A 58 -4.51 -4.82 10.81
CA PHE A 58 -3.78 -4.41 12.02
C PHE A 58 -3.15 -3.02 11.83
N MET A 59 -2.38 -2.80 10.77
CA MET A 59 -1.76 -1.49 10.51
C MET A 59 -2.79 -0.36 10.39
N LEU A 60 -4.00 -0.62 9.88
CA LEU A 60 -5.04 0.41 9.86
C LEU A 60 -5.49 0.82 11.28
N GLU A 61 -5.53 -0.11 12.24
CA GLU A 61 -5.84 0.22 13.64
C GLU A 61 -4.63 0.79 14.39
N GLU A 62 -3.40 0.44 14.01
CA GLU A 62 -2.18 0.99 14.60
C GLU A 62 -1.92 2.45 14.19
N GLU A 63 -2.04 2.76 12.90
CA GLU A 63 -2.00 4.14 12.39
C GLU A 63 -3.13 4.99 13.00
N LYS A 64 -4.27 4.36 13.31
CA LYS A 64 -5.37 4.96 14.07
C LYS A 64 -4.99 5.19 15.54
N LEU A 65 -4.23 4.28 16.18
CA LEU A 65 -3.73 4.41 17.54
C LEU A 65 -2.82 5.64 17.65
N ALA A 66 -1.89 5.80 16.71
CA ALA A 66 -1.06 7.00 16.59
C ALA A 66 -1.91 8.27 16.43
N ARG A 67 -2.74 8.32 15.37
CA ARG A 67 -3.61 9.47 15.07
C ARG A 67 -4.49 9.90 16.26
N ASP A 68 -5.18 8.95 16.89
CA ASP A 68 -6.14 9.22 17.96
C ASP A 68 -5.42 9.64 19.25
N THR A 69 -4.30 9.01 19.60
CA THR A 69 -3.50 9.40 20.76
C THR A 69 -2.93 10.81 20.58
N TYR A 70 -2.42 11.14 19.39
CA TYR A 70 -1.90 12.48 19.09
C TYR A 70 -3.02 13.53 19.06
N ALA A 71 -4.21 13.19 18.58
CA ALA A 71 -5.37 14.08 18.67
C ALA A 71 -5.78 14.37 20.13
N TYR A 72 -5.72 13.37 21.01
CA TYR A 72 -5.98 13.52 22.45
C TYR A 72 -4.91 14.38 23.13
N LEU A 73 -3.62 14.08 22.93
CA LEU A 73 -2.52 14.79 23.57
C LEU A 73 -2.35 16.23 23.04
N ASP A 74 -2.65 16.49 21.77
CA ASP A 74 -2.76 17.85 21.23
C ASP A 74 -3.88 18.65 21.91
N ASN A 75 -5.04 18.04 22.17
CA ASN A 75 -6.13 18.71 22.88
C ASN A 75 -5.74 19.09 24.32
N LEU A 76 -5.00 18.21 25.00
CA LEU A 76 -4.57 18.42 26.38
C LEU A 76 -3.42 19.44 26.51
N TRP A 77 -2.43 19.38 25.62
CA TRP A 77 -1.17 20.12 25.77
C TRP A 77 -0.90 21.21 24.72
N SER A 78 -1.68 21.26 23.63
CA SER A 78 -1.51 22.21 22.51
C SER A 78 -0.09 22.23 21.92
N LEU A 79 0.52 21.05 21.76
CA LEU A 79 1.86 20.93 21.18
C LEU A 79 1.78 20.79 19.66
N ASN A 80 2.37 21.75 18.94
CA ASN A 80 2.45 21.75 17.47
C ASN A 80 2.99 20.42 16.88
N GLN A 81 3.79 19.69 17.65
CA GLN A 81 4.31 18.37 17.28
C GLN A 81 3.18 17.39 16.98
N PHE A 82 2.21 17.25 17.90
CA PHE A 82 1.04 16.40 17.72
C PHE A 82 0.06 16.97 16.69
N SER A 83 -0.14 18.29 16.66
CA SER A 83 -1.07 18.91 15.71
C SER A 83 -0.68 18.64 14.25
N ASN A 84 0.63 18.51 13.98
CA ASN A 84 1.18 18.22 12.67
C ASN A 84 1.25 16.71 12.40
N ILE A 85 1.84 15.93 13.31
CA ILE A 85 2.09 14.49 13.10
C ILE A 85 0.76 13.72 12.92
N LYS A 86 -0.31 14.05 13.65
CA LYS A 86 -1.63 13.41 13.46
C LYS A 86 -2.24 13.57 12.06
N LEU A 87 -1.75 14.52 11.26
CA LEU A 87 -2.15 14.68 9.84
C LEU A 87 -1.36 13.75 8.92
N SER A 88 -0.13 13.39 9.32
CA SER A 88 0.67 12.33 8.71
C SER A 88 0.01 10.97 8.92
N GLU A 89 -0.40 10.65 10.15
CA GLU A 89 -1.03 9.34 10.44
C GLU A 89 -2.38 9.18 9.74
N GLN A 90 -3.14 10.28 9.59
CA GLN A 90 -4.33 10.24 8.75
C GLN A 90 -4.00 9.95 7.27
N SER A 91 -2.82 10.34 6.80
CA SER A 91 -2.33 10.02 5.45
C SER A 91 -1.84 8.57 5.34
N HIS A 92 -1.18 8.05 6.37
CA HIS A 92 -0.83 6.63 6.49
C HIS A 92 -2.08 5.73 6.50
N MET A 93 -3.05 6.02 7.37
CA MET A 93 -4.36 5.36 7.38
C MET A 93 -5.01 5.36 5.99
N ASN A 94 -4.96 6.49 5.27
CA ASN A 94 -5.51 6.58 3.91
C ASN A 94 -4.79 5.65 2.91
N ALA A 95 -3.48 5.42 3.07
CA ALA A 95 -2.71 4.51 2.24
C ALA A 95 -3.07 3.04 2.51
N VAL A 96 -3.16 2.64 3.78
CA VAL A 96 -3.60 1.29 4.17
C VAL A 96 -5.06 1.04 3.75
N GLU A 97 -5.96 2.02 3.97
CA GLU A 97 -7.34 1.98 3.48
C GLU A 97 -7.42 1.81 1.96
N ASN A 98 -6.49 2.38 1.19
CA ASN A 98 -6.46 2.21 -0.26
C ASN A 98 -6.13 0.76 -0.64
N LEU A 99 -5.12 0.15 0.00
CA LEU A 99 -4.78 -1.27 -0.20
C LEU A 99 -5.94 -2.20 0.16
N LEU A 100 -6.62 -1.95 1.29
CA LEU A 100 -7.82 -2.70 1.68
C LEU A 100 -8.94 -2.59 0.62
N LYS A 101 -9.18 -1.38 0.10
CA LYS A 101 -10.20 -1.13 -0.94
C LYS A 101 -9.90 -1.84 -2.26
N VAL A 102 -8.68 -1.73 -2.80
CA VAL A 102 -8.35 -2.34 -4.10
C VAL A 102 -8.35 -3.87 -4.03
N ASN A 103 -8.01 -4.44 -2.87
CA ASN A 103 -8.07 -5.88 -2.62
C ASN A 103 -9.45 -6.39 -2.15
N ASN A 104 -10.46 -5.51 -2.06
CA ASN A 104 -11.82 -5.83 -1.61
C ASN A 104 -11.91 -6.42 -0.19
N ILE A 105 -10.96 -6.08 0.68
CA ILE A 105 -10.95 -6.49 2.09
C ILE A 105 -11.94 -5.60 2.86
N SER A 106 -12.82 -6.23 3.63
CA SER A 106 -13.78 -5.52 4.48
C SER A 106 -13.12 -5.09 5.79
N TYR A 107 -13.24 -3.82 6.13
CA TYR A 107 -12.70 -3.22 7.36
C TYR A 107 -13.75 -2.31 8.02
N THR A 108 -13.49 -1.85 9.23
CA THR A 108 -14.34 -0.88 9.93
C THR A 108 -13.46 0.01 10.80
N ILE A 109 -13.57 1.33 10.63
CA ILE A 109 -12.90 2.29 11.51
C ILE A 109 -13.88 2.64 12.62
N LEU A 110 -13.58 2.18 13.84
CA LEU A 110 -14.32 2.50 15.05
C LEU A 110 -14.15 3.99 15.46
N PRO A 111 -14.98 4.51 16.39
CA PRO A 111 -14.82 5.85 16.94
C PRO A 111 -13.41 6.15 17.47
N SER A 112 -13.11 7.44 17.64
CA SER A 112 -11.79 7.87 18.14
C SER A 112 -11.56 7.33 19.56
N GLY A 113 -10.45 6.63 19.77
CA GLY A 113 -10.11 5.94 21.01
C GLY A 113 -10.73 4.54 21.21
N GLU A 114 -11.58 4.07 20.29
CA GLU A 114 -12.12 2.70 20.27
C GLU A 114 -11.39 1.84 19.23
N PHE A 115 -10.97 0.63 19.59
CA PHE A 115 -10.21 -0.30 18.72
C PHE A 115 -10.82 -1.71 18.78
N ALA A 116 -10.79 -2.44 17.67
CA ALA A 116 -11.26 -3.82 17.62
C ALA A 116 -10.17 -4.77 18.14
N ASP A 117 -8.89 -4.44 17.92
CA ASP A 117 -7.79 -5.15 18.57
C ASP A 117 -7.67 -4.77 20.05
N ALA A 118 -7.60 -5.79 20.92
CA ALA A 118 -7.56 -5.62 22.36
C ALA A 118 -6.18 -5.15 22.88
N GLY A 119 -5.10 -5.42 22.14
CA GLY A 119 -3.76 -4.91 22.41
C GLY A 119 -3.70 -3.41 22.12
N LEU A 120 -4.09 -2.98 20.92
CA LEU A 120 -4.15 -1.57 20.53
C LEU A 120 -5.11 -0.77 21.44
N GLN A 121 -6.26 -1.32 21.83
CA GLN A 121 -7.13 -0.71 22.82
C GLN A 121 -6.45 -0.54 24.19
N THR A 122 -5.62 -1.51 24.60
CA THR A 122 -4.86 -1.44 25.86
C THR A 122 -3.77 -0.38 25.78
N TYR A 123 -3.04 -0.30 24.66
CA TYR A 123 -2.07 0.76 24.42
C TYR A 123 -2.71 2.14 24.44
N TYR A 124 -3.82 2.38 23.73
CA TYR A 124 -4.52 3.67 23.77
C TYR A 124 -4.90 4.10 25.20
N ASN A 125 -5.46 3.16 25.98
CA ASN A 125 -5.85 3.41 27.36
C ASN A 125 -4.64 3.75 28.26
N GLN A 126 -3.50 3.12 28.04
CA GLN A 126 -2.28 3.37 28.80
C GLN A 126 -1.61 4.69 28.37
N PHE A 127 -1.44 4.91 27.08
CA PHE A 127 -0.82 6.09 26.48
C PHE A 127 -1.58 7.39 26.78
N THR A 128 -2.91 7.35 26.83
CA THR A 128 -3.73 8.51 27.25
C THR A 128 -3.62 8.82 28.75
N ILE A 129 -3.30 7.84 29.59
CA ILE A 129 -3.01 8.04 31.02
C ILE A 129 -1.61 8.61 31.21
N ASP A 130 -0.58 7.96 30.64
CA ASP A 130 0.81 8.35 30.83
C ASP A 130 1.11 9.70 30.18
N GLY A 131 0.61 9.92 28.97
CA GLY A 131 0.73 11.20 28.28
C GLY A 131 -0.05 12.34 28.93
N ALA A 132 -0.93 12.07 29.90
CA ALA A 132 -1.63 13.09 30.68
C ALA A 132 -0.89 13.55 31.95
N ILE A 133 0.30 12.98 32.25
CA ILE A 133 1.11 13.37 33.41
C ILE A 133 1.69 14.78 33.22
N ASP A 134 2.47 14.98 32.16
CA ASP A 134 3.00 16.27 31.72
C ASP A 134 3.40 16.24 30.23
N GLN A 135 3.88 17.37 29.72
CA GLN A 135 4.30 17.51 28.31
C GLN A 135 5.49 16.62 27.92
N VAL A 136 6.38 16.25 28.85
CA VAL A 136 7.52 15.37 28.55
C VAL A 136 7.02 13.93 28.41
N HIS A 137 6.18 13.47 29.34
CA HIS A 137 5.56 12.14 29.24
C HIS A 137 4.68 12.02 27.99
N ALA A 138 3.97 13.08 27.60
CA ALA A 138 3.23 13.11 26.34
C ALA A 138 4.15 12.88 25.14
N LEU A 139 5.27 13.62 25.04
CA LEU A 139 6.23 13.45 23.94
C LEU A 139 6.90 12.07 23.95
N GLN A 140 7.16 11.49 25.13
CA GLN A 140 7.69 10.13 25.28
C GLN A 140 6.67 9.07 24.82
N VAL A 141 5.38 9.26 25.07
CA VAL A 141 4.30 8.44 24.49
C VAL A 141 4.31 8.56 22.97
N GLY A 142 4.52 9.76 22.43
CA GLY A 142 4.76 9.97 21.00
C GLY A 142 5.89 9.11 20.47
N ALA A 143 7.09 9.25 21.04
CA ALA A 143 8.24 8.43 20.67
C ALA A 143 7.99 6.91 20.81
N THR A 144 7.20 6.48 21.79
CA THR A 144 6.87 5.05 22.03
C THR A 144 5.92 4.46 20.99
N ILE A 145 5.02 5.27 20.43
CA ILE A 145 4.15 4.82 19.34
C ILE A 145 4.97 4.64 18.06
N GLU A 146 5.83 5.60 17.71
CA GLU A 146 6.70 5.47 16.52
C GLU A 146 7.71 4.31 16.67
N ASP A 147 8.20 4.08 17.88
CA ASP A 147 9.10 2.97 18.23
C ASP A 147 8.44 1.59 18.05
N LEU A 148 7.17 1.46 18.44
CA LEU A 148 6.34 0.27 18.17
C LEU A 148 6.10 0.09 16.67
N ASP A 149 5.55 1.13 16.02
CA ASP A 149 5.11 1.10 14.62
C ASP A 149 6.26 0.75 13.65
N ILE A 150 7.49 1.26 13.90
CA ILE A 150 8.67 0.90 13.09
C ILE A 150 9.00 -0.60 13.17
N VAL A 151 8.79 -1.23 14.34
CA VAL A 151 9.06 -2.66 14.56
C VAL A 151 7.99 -3.51 13.89
N ASP A 152 6.71 -3.22 14.14
CA ASP A 152 5.60 -4.01 13.58
C ASP A 152 5.57 -3.89 12.03
N LEU A 153 5.83 -2.69 11.47
CA LEU A 153 6.05 -2.51 10.03
C LEU A 153 7.23 -3.33 9.49
N GLN A 154 8.34 -3.45 10.24
CA GLN A 154 9.48 -4.28 9.81
C GLN A 154 9.10 -5.76 9.76
N GLU A 155 8.37 -6.25 10.77
CA GLU A 155 7.89 -7.64 10.81
C GLU A 155 6.95 -7.94 9.62
N TYR A 156 6.06 -7.00 9.27
CA TYR A 156 5.18 -7.18 8.11
C TYR A 156 5.90 -7.07 6.75
N ILE A 157 6.90 -6.20 6.62
CA ILE A 157 7.76 -6.12 5.42
C ILE A 157 8.51 -7.45 5.22
N ASP A 158 9.12 -7.99 6.27
CA ASP A 158 9.91 -9.23 6.19
C ASP A 158 9.03 -10.49 6.00
N ALA A 159 7.74 -10.43 6.37
CA ALA A 159 6.80 -11.55 6.27
C ALA A 159 6.13 -11.69 4.89
N THR A 160 6.08 -10.63 4.07
CA THR A 160 5.37 -10.64 2.78
C THR A 160 6.32 -10.70 1.58
N SER A 161 5.81 -11.19 0.44
CA SER A 161 6.45 -11.04 -0.88
C SER A 161 5.70 -10.07 -1.80
N ASN A 162 4.57 -9.51 -1.35
CA ASN A 162 3.77 -8.60 -2.17
C ASN A 162 4.44 -7.22 -2.23
N THR A 163 4.97 -6.87 -3.41
CA THR A 163 5.74 -5.63 -3.61
C THR A 163 4.91 -4.35 -3.44
N GLU A 164 3.58 -4.40 -3.59
CA GLU A 164 2.71 -3.24 -3.37
C GLU A 164 2.54 -2.96 -1.88
N LEU A 165 2.38 -4.00 -1.05
CA LEU A 165 2.37 -3.88 0.40
C LEU A 165 3.71 -3.41 0.94
N ILE A 166 4.82 -4.04 0.52
CA ILE A 166 6.18 -3.62 0.91
C ILE A 166 6.39 -2.13 0.61
N SER A 167 6.05 -1.69 -0.60
CA SER A 167 6.24 -0.28 -1.00
C SER A 167 5.40 0.72 -0.17
N VAL A 168 4.27 0.31 0.38
CA VAL A 168 3.46 1.16 1.27
C VAL A 168 4.01 1.12 2.69
N PHE A 169 4.27 -0.07 3.23
CA PHE A 169 4.84 -0.23 4.58
C PHE A 169 6.23 0.45 4.71
N GLU A 170 7.10 0.38 3.68
CA GLU A 170 8.36 1.12 3.64
C GLU A 170 8.18 2.65 3.68
N SER A 171 7.09 3.18 3.08
CA SER A 171 6.80 4.62 3.09
C SER A 171 6.22 5.07 4.44
N LEU A 172 5.32 4.28 5.04
CA LEU A 172 4.84 4.46 6.42
C LEU A 172 6.03 4.48 7.38
N GLN A 173 6.88 3.44 7.37
CA GLN A 173 8.03 3.30 8.27
C GLN A 173 9.04 4.44 8.11
N CYS A 174 9.16 5.03 6.92
CA CYS A 174 9.92 6.26 6.67
C CYS A 174 9.30 7.48 7.37
N GLY A 175 7.97 7.59 7.35
CA GLY A 175 7.19 8.55 8.13
C GLY A 175 7.45 8.38 9.62
N SER A 176 7.33 7.17 10.15
CA SER A 176 7.47 6.86 11.57
C SER A 176 8.88 7.13 12.09
N ARG A 177 9.93 6.77 11.33
CA ARG A 177 11.32 7.18 11.64
C ARG A 177 11.48 8.71 11.70
N ASN A 178 10.81 9.42 10.80
CA ASN A 178 10.81 10.88 10.76
C ASN A 178 10.03 11.52 11.93
N HIS A 179 8.97 10.88 12.40
CA HIS A 179 8.21 11.28 13.59
C HIS A 179 8.99 11.02 14.87
N LEU A 180 9.62 9.84 15.00
CA LEU A 180 10.47 9.46 16.13
C LEU A 180 11.61 10.48 16.33
N ARG A 181 12.32 10.83 15.24
CA ARG A 181 13.31 11.92 15.26
C ARG A 181 12.72 13.23 15.78
N SER A 182 11.49 13.59 15.38
CA SER A 182 10.86 14.84 15.79
C SER A 182 10.46 14.84 17.27
N PHE A 183 9.93 13.73 17.78
CA PHE A 183 9.63 13.57 19.21
C PHE A 183 10.89 13.60 20.06
N VAL A 184 11.90 12.78 19.75
CA VAL A 184 13.15 12.72 20.52
C VAL A 184 13.88 14.07 20.51
N ASN A 185 14.01 14.72 19.35
CA ASN A 185 14.60 16.07 19.30
C ASN A 185 13.85 17.07 20.21
N THR A 186 12.53 16.96 20.35
CA THR A 186 11.76 17.84 21.25
C THR A 186 11.98 17.47 22.72
N ILE A 187 12.05 16.19 23.06
CA ILE A 187 12.35 15.67 24.41
C ILE A 187 13.74 16.15 24.87
N ASP A 188 14.76 16.01 24.03
CA ASP A 188 16.14 16.41 24.32
C ASP A 188 16.27 17.92 24.51
N ASN A 189 15.55 18.72 23.69
CA ASN A 189 15.50 20.19 23.83
C ASN A 189 14.81 20.64 25.14
N LEU A 190 14.00 19.79 25.77
CA LEU A 190 13.42 20.01 27.10
C LEU A 190 14.35 19.52 28.23
N GLY A 191 15.52 18.95 27.91
CA GLY A 191 16.46 18.40 28.89
C GLY A 191 16.04 17.05 29.48
N ALA A 192 15.10 16.35 28.83
CA ALA A 192 14.72 14.98 29.11
C ALA A 192 15.43 14.02 28.15
N SER A 193 15.06 12.74 28.16
CA SER A 193 15.54 11.74 27.21
C SER A 193 14.46 10.70 26.92
N TYR A 194 14.60 10.00 25.79
CA TYR A 194 13.83 8.80 25.47
C TYR A 194 14.74 7.56 25.45
N THR A 195 14.16 6.39 25.70
CA THR A 195 14.83 5.10 25.63
C THR A 195 13.86 4.15 24.91
N PRO A 196 14.28 3.47 23.83
CA PRO A 196 13.38 2.60 23.08
C PRO A 196 12.84 1.47 23.97
N GLN A 197 11.58 1.14 23.76
CA GLN A 197 10.84 0.05 24.38
C GLN A 197 10.71 -1.16 23.45
N PHE A 198 10.70 -0.93 22.12
CA PHE A 198 10.51 -1.96 21.09
C PHE A 198 11.74 -2.11 20.19
N LEU A 199 12.27 -1.01 19.63
CA LEU A 199 13.50 -1.01 18.86
C LEU A 199 14.70 -1.47 19.70
N THR A 200 15.67 -2.08 19.05
CA THR A 200 17.00 -2.26 19.65
C THR A 200 17.70 -0.92 19.79
N GLU A 201 18.57 -0.78 20.80
CA GLU A 201 19.40 0.43 20.97
C GLU A 201 20.19 0.77 19.68
N GLU A 202 20.69 -0.25 18.96
CA GLU A 202 21.40 -0.08 17.69
C GLU A 202 20.52 0.49 16.56
N ALA A 203 19.28 0.00 16.43
CA ALA A 203 18.36 0.49 15.41
C ALA A 203 17.88 1.92 15.72
N TYR A 204 17.55 2.18 17.00
CA TYR A 204 17.20 3.50 17.51
C TYR A 204 18.33 4.53 17.26
N ASP A 205 19.57 4.20 17.65
CA ASP A 205 20.73 5.05 17.42
C ASP A 205 20.98 5.28 15.91
N ALA A 206 20.79 4.28 15.05
CA ALA A 206 20.93 4.43 13.61
C ALA A 206 19.90 5.41 13.01
N ILE A 207 18.67 5.39 13.52
CA ILE A 207 17.60 6.32 13.12
C ILE A 207 17.95 7.75 13.57
N LEU A 208 18.37 7.95 14.82
CA LEU A 208 18.67 9.30 15.33
C LEU A 208 19.96 9.91 14.79
N ASN A 209 20.98 9.08 14.48
CA ASN A 209 22.23 9.55 13.89
C ASN A 209 22.15 9.76 12.36
N SER A 210 20.98 9.59 11.75
CA SER A 210 20.73 9.87 10.33
C SER A 210 19.83 11.10 10.12
N SER A 211 19.94 11.74 8.96
CA SER A 211 19.13 12.92 8.60
C SER A 211 17.67 12.55 8.34
N GLN A 212 16.77 13.53 8.49
CA GLN A 212 15.37 13.44 8.05
C GLN A 212 15.27 12.86 6.62
N GLU A 213 14.41 11.86 6.46
CA GLU A 213 14.21 11.15 5.20
C GLU A 213 13.20 11.88 4.29
N GLN A 214 13.18 11.53 3.01
CA GLN A 214 12.14 11.94 2.06
C GLN A 214 11.35 10.69 1.68
N CYS A 215 10.12 10.59 2.17
CA CYS A 215 9.23 9.45 1.94
C CYS A 215 8.43 9.65 0.65
N ASN A 216 8.01 8.55 0.02
CA ASN A 216 7.40 8.53 -1.33
C ASN A 216 5.87 8.43 -1.30
#